data_AF-C4V9J5-F1
#
_entry.id   AF-C4V9J5-F1
#
_cell.length_a   1.000
_cell.length_b   1.000
_cell.length_c   1.000
_cell.angle_alpha   90.00
_cell.angle_beta   90.00
_cell.angle_gamma   90.00
#
_symmetry.space_group_name_H-M   'P 1'
#
loop_
_entity.id
_entity.type
_entity.pdbx_description
1 polymer ?
#
loop_
_entity_poly.entity_id
_entity_poly.type
_entity_poly.pdbx_seq_one_letter_code
_entity_poly.pdbx_strand_id
1 'polypeptide(L)'
;MKILIEESTDNIIKFTLRDTYVSYANALRRILISEVPTVTIDLVEIEINNTSLPDEMISHRLGLVPLYTKKDLVFRDDCACDDICDKCSVSLTLNVSNNTDMPMVVTCKDLKSQDDVVIRSSPVICKLGTRQNLKVICKAFKGVGKIHSKWSPVSVVGFEYDSGNRSRSTTYWRETDVDNECKEEEANLIDEITEVKMCVEVVEGFGRPVDILRKGLEILKGKYETLRNELIN
;
A
#
# COMPACT_ATOMS: atom_id res chain seq x y z
N MET A 1 -24.22 -2.90 -10.36
CA MET A 1 -22.97 -2.26 -9.93
C MET A 1 -22.44 -1.31 -11.00
N LYS A 2 -22.38 -0.02 -10.69
CA LYS A 2 -21.80 1.04 -11.52
C LYS A 2 -20.80 1.84 -10.70
N ILE A 3 -19.70 2.29 -11.31
CA ILE A 3 -18.69 3.13 -10.67
C ILE A 3 -18.79 4.54 -11.25
N LEU A 4 -18.97 5.54 -10.40
CA LEU A 4 -18.93 6.96 -10.75
C LEU A 4 -17.69 7.58 -10.15
N ILE A 5 -16.75 8.02 -10.98
CA ILE A 5 -15.53 8.67 -10.52
C ILE A 5 -15.83 10.16 -10.36
N GLU A 6 -15.60 10.69 -9.16
CA GLU A 6 -15.80 12.11 -8.83
C GLU A 6 -14.49 12.88 -8.99
N GLU A 7 -13.40 12.33 -8.47
CA GLU A 7 -12.09 12.95 -8.49
C GLU A 7 -11.02 11.89 -8.74
N SER A 8 -10.07 12.20 -9.63
CA SER A 8 -8.89 11.37 -9.86
C SER A 8 -7.66 12.26 -9.93
N THR A 9 -6.79 12.13 -8.94
CA THR A 9 -5.47 12.75 -8.88
C THR A 9 -4.39 11.68 -8.99
N ASP A 10 -3.11 12.07 -8.92
CA ASP A 10 -1.99 11.14 -9.01
C ASP A 10 -1.91 10.18 -7.80
N ASN A 11 -2.41 10.59 -6.63
CA ASN A 11 -2.33 9.80 -5.39
C ASN A 11 -3.71 9.40 -4.84
N ILE A 12 -4.78 10.11 -5.20
CA ILE A 12 -6.13 9.92 -4.62
C ILE A 12 -7.14 9.66 -5.73
N ILE A 13 -8.02 8.69 -5.51
CA ILE A 13 -9.22 8.47 -6.32
C ILE A 13 -10.47 8.45 -5.44
N LYS A 14 -11.45 9.30 -5.76
CA LYS A 14 -12.76 9.35 -5.12
C LYS A 14 -13.80 8.84 -6.10
N PHE A 15 -14.57 7.86 -5.66
CA PHE A 15 -15.61 7.26 -6.48
C PHE A 15 -16.79 6.77 -5.63
N THR A 16 -17.94 6.73 -6.27
CA THR A 16 -19.19 6.24 -5.69
C THR A 16 -19.58 4.94 -6.41
N LEU A 17 -19.78 3.87 -5.64
CA LEU A 17 -20.33 2.61 -6.12
C LEU A 17 -21.85 2.64 -5.97
N ARG A 18 -22.56 2.51 -7.09
CA ARG A 18 -24.03 2.39 -7.14
C ARG A 18 -24.48 0.98 -7.47
N ASP A 19 -25.69 0.63 -7.06
CA ASP A 19 -26.32 -0.67 -7.29
C ASP A 19 -25.43 -1.82 -6.78
N THR A 20 -24.93 -1.70 -5.55
CA THR A 20 -24.09 -2.70 -4.89
C THR A 20 -24.47 -2.87 -3.42
N TYR A 21 -24.13 -4.03 -2.86
CA TYR A 21 -24.21 -4.27 -1.43
C TYR A 21 -22.95 -3.75 -0.71
N VAL A 22 -23.13 -3.34 0.55
CA VAL A 22 -22.05 -2.91 1.46
C VAL A 22 -20.99 -4.01 1.63
N SER A 23 -21.40 -5.28 1.59
CA SER A 23 -20.50 -6.45 1.68
C SER A 23 -19.47 -6.48 0.55
N TYR A 24 -19.88 -6.25 -0.70
CA TYR A 24 -18.99 -6.19 -1.85
C TYR A 24 -18.02 -5.01 -1.76
N ALA A 25 -18.52 -3.84 -1.37
CA ALA A 25 -17.68 -2.65 -1.21
C ALA A 25 -16.64 -2.83 -0.09
N ASN A 26 -17.03 -3.47 1.03
CA ASN A 26 -16.12 -3.80 2.11
C ASN A 26 -15.10 -4.90 1.70
N ALA A 27 -15.51 -5.88 0.91
CA ALA A 27 -14.59 -6.88 0.36
C ALA A 27 -13.52 -6.21 -0.52
N LEU A 28 -13.93 -5.32 -1.43
CA LEU A 28 -13.01 -4.54 -2.26
C LEU A 28 -12.06 -3.71 -1.39
N ARG A 29 -12.57 -3.00 -0.38
CA ARG A 29 -11.76 -2.24 0.58
C ARG A 29 -10.67 -3.11 1.23
N ARG A 30 -11.02 -4.32 1.68
CA ARG A 30 -10.05 -5.25 2.31
C ARG A 30 -8.99 -5.74 1.34
N ILE A 31 -9.38 -6.02 0.10
CA ILE A 31 -8.45 -6.47 -0.97
C ILE A 31 -7.45 -5.38 -1.29
N LEU A 32 -7.90 -4.13 -1.43
CA LEU A 32 -7.03 -2.97 -1.71
C LEU A 32 -5.96 -2.79 -0.62
N ILE A 33 -6.28 -3.06 0.64
CA ILE A 33 -5.35 -2.94 1.77
C ILE A 33 -4.38 -4.12 1.83
N SER A 34 -4.86 -5.35 1.66
CA SER A 34 -4.10 -6.54 2.09
C SER A 34 -3.61 -7.44 0.97
N GLU A 35 -4.18 -7.37 -0.23
CA GLU A 35 -3.96 -8.41 -1.25
C GLU A 35 -3.41 -7.89 -2.57
N VAL A 36 -3.48 -6.57 -2.82
CA VAL A 36 -2.84 -5.99 -4.00
C VAL A 36 -1.32 -6.16 -3.87
N PRO A 37 -0.66 -6.83 -4.84
CA PRO A 37 0.75 -7.10 -4.75
C PRO A 37 1.59 -5.88 -5.09
N THR A 38 2.64 -5.65 -4.30
CA THR A 38 3.61 -4.57 -4.45
C THR A 38 5.03 -5.12 -4.31
N VAL A 39 6.02 -4.31 -4.68
CA VAL A 39 7.44 -4.67 -4.60
C VAL A 39 8.10 -3.78 -3.55
N THR A 40 8.75 -4.40 -2.57
CA THR A 40 9.51 -3.68 -1.52
C THR A 40 10.76 -4.45 -1.14
N ILE A 41 11.68 -3.79 -0.43
CA ILE A 41 12.89 -4.41 0.11
C ILE A 41 12.49 -5.45 1.18
N ASP A 42 13.05 -6.65 1.07
CA ASP A 42 12.82 -7.73 2.03
C ASP A 42 14.12 -8.25 2.63
N LEU A 43 15.14 -8.47 1.79
CA LEU A 43 16.47 -8.88 2.23
C LEU A 43 17.41 -7.67 2.23
N VAL A 44 18.07 -7.44 3.36
CA VAL A 44 19.11 -6.41 3.51
C VAL A 44 20.39 -7.08 3.97
N GLU A 45 21.41 -7.05 3.14
CA GLU A 45 22.75 -7.53 3.42
C GLU A 45 23.62 -6.31 3.78
N ILE A 46 24.05 -6.24 5.04
CA ILE A 46 24.88 -5.15 5.54
C ILE A 46 26.35 -5.60 5.49
N GLU A 47 27.15 -4.93 4.66
CA GLU A 47 28.58 -5.20 4.59
C GLU A 47 29.35 -4.35 5.62
N ILE A 48 28.98 -3.08 5.75
CA ILE A 48 29.63 -2.13 6.66
C ILE A 48 28.56 -1.23 7.27
N ASN A 49 28.45 -1.23 8.59
CA ASN A 49 27.67 -0.24 9.35
C ASN A 49 28.51 0.35 10.48
N ASN A 50 29.03 1.56 10.27
CA ASN A 50 29.69 2.37 11.31
C ASN A 50 28.82 3.55 11.74
N THR A 51 27.50 3.47 11.54
CA THR A 51 26.57 4.54 11.90
C THR A 51 26.17 4.45 13.37
N SER A 52 25.42 5.43 13.87
CA SER A 52 24.85 5.38 15.22
C SER A 52 23.59 4.50 15.33
N LEU A 53 23.03 4.07 14.19
CA LEU A 53 21.83 3.22 14.17
C LEU A 53 22.25 1.75 14.09
N PRO A 54 21.60 0.87 14.87
CA PRO A 54 21.86 -0.55 14.75
C PRO A 54 21.28 -1.11 13.45
N ASP A 55 21.81 -2.26 13.04
CA ASP A 55 21.57 -2.92 11.76
C ASP A 55 20.07 -3.17 11.49
N GLU A 56 19.35 -3.65 12.50
CA GLU A 56 17.92 -3.95 12.41
C GLU A 56 17.07 -2.70 12.20
N MET A 57 17.48 -1.56 12.77
CA MET A 57 16.77 -0.29 12.60
C MET A 57 16.93 0.24 11.18
N ILE A 58 18.13 0.13 10.59
CA ILE A 58 18.36 0.49 9.20
C ILE A 58 17.57 -0.44 8.28
N SER A 59 17.62 -1.74 8.54
CA SER A 59 16.92 -2.76 7.76
C SER A 59 15.41 -2.54 7.77
N HIS A 60 14.83 -2.25 8.94
CA HIS A 60 13.41 -1.92 9.07
C HIS A 60 13.03 -0.68 8.25
N ARG A 61 13.83 0.40 8.31
CA ARG A 61 13.57 1.63 7.55
C ARG A 61 13.65 1.39 6.05
N LEU A 62 14.63 0.61 5.59
CA LEU A 62 14.78 0.23 4.18
C LEU A 62 13.58 -0.62 3.70
N GLY A 63 13.06 -1.51 4.55
CA GLY A 63 11.88 -2.30 4.23
C GLY A 63 10.61 -1.49 3.98
N LEU A 64 10.49 -0.31 4.60
CA LEU A 64 9.34 0.60 4.45
C LEU A 64 9.45 1.55 3.25
N VAL A 65 10.52 1.48 2.47
CA VAL A 65 10.69 2.35 1.29
C VAL A 65 9.79 1.84 0.16
N PRO A 66 8.86 2.66 -0.36
CA PRO A 66 8.02 2.27 -1.48
C PRO A 66 8.86 2.27 -2.77
N LEU A 67 8.78 1.18 -3.52
CA LEU A 67 9.50 1.03 -4.78
C LEU A 67 8.52 0.89 -5.95
N TYR A 68 8.74 1.68 -7.00
CA TYR A 68 8.07 1.47 -8.28
C TYR A 68 9.01 0.69 -9.20
N THR A 69 8.52 -0.43 -9.74
CA THR A 69 9.20 -1.14 -10.83
C THR A 69 8.24 -1.34 -11.98
N LYS A 70 8.74 -1.17 -13.21
CA LYS A 70 8.01 -1.53 -14.43
C LYS A 70 8.09 -3.03 -14.73
N LYS A 71 9.07 -3.73 -14.16
CA LYS A 71 9.22 -5.18 -14.30
C LYS A 71 8.08 -5.88 -13.55
N ASP A 72 7.36 -6.76 -14.22
CA ASP A 72 6.44 -7.66 -13.53
C ASP A 72 7.23 -8.83 -12.96
N LEU A 73 7.41 -8.81 -11.63
CA LEU A 73 8.11 -9.86 -10.90
C LEU A 73 7.16 -11.00 -10.59
N VAL A 74 7.71 -12.22 -10.55
CA VAL A 74 6.99 -13.40 -10.05
C VAL A 74 7.13 -13.45 -8.53
N PHE A 75 6.13 -14.00 -7.83
CA PHE A 75 6.28 -14.29 -6.41
C PHE A 75 7.41 -15.29 -6.18
N ARG A 76 8.05 -15.21 -5.01
CA ARG A 76 9.16 -16.10 -4.67
C ARG A 76 8.74 -17.56 -4.69
N ASP A 77 7.56 -17.85 -4.13
CA ASP A 77 7.03 -19.23 -4.01
C ASP A 77 6.64 -19.85 -5.36
N ASP A 78 6.29 -19.01 -6.34
CA ASP A 78 5.92 -19.45 -7.69
C ASP A 78 7.15 -19.56 -8.63
N CYS A 79 8.33 -19.17 -8.15
CA CYS A 79 9.53 -19.16 -8.97
C CYS A 79 10.25 -20.52 -8.92
N ALA A 80 10.66 -21.03 -10.08
CA ALA A 80 11.39 -22.29 -10.19
C ALA A 80 12.90 -22.19 -9.84
N CYS A 81 13.35 -21.09 -9.24
CA CYS A 81 14.76 -20.89 -8.87
C CYS A 81 15.04 -21.35 -7.43
N ASP A 82 16.25 -21.85 -7.17
CA ASP A 82 16.63 -22.33 -5.83
C ASP A 82 16.89 -21.20 -4.82
N ASP A 83 17.42 -20.06 -5.27
CA ASP A 83 17.76 -18.92 -4.40
C ASP A 83 17.10 -17.61 -4.83
N ILE A 84 17.77 -16.85 -5.70
CA ILE A 84 17.39 -15.50 -6.09
C ILE A 84 17.77 -15.31 -7.55
N CYS A 85 16.82 -14.86 -8.36
CA CYS A 85 17.03 -14.58 -9.78
C CYS A 85 16.47 -13.21 -10.17
N ASP A 86 16.84 -12.76 -11.38
CA ASP A 86 16.39 -11.47 -11.95
C ASP A 86 14.89 -11.41 -12.29
N LYS A 87 14.20 -12.56 -12.23
CA LYS A 87 12.74 -12.67 -12.47
C LYS A 87 11.92 -12.50 -11.19
N CYS A 88 12.47 -12.89 -10.03
CA CYS A 88 11.77 -12.82 -8.75
C CYS A 88 12.22 -11.63 -7.89
N SER A 89 13.37 -11.02 -8.19
CA SER A 89 13.97 -9.99 -7.35
C SER A 89 14.61 -8.85 -8.14
N VAL A 90 14.79 -7.73 -7.45
CA VAL A 90 15.55 -6.56 -7.93
C VAL A 90 16.55 -6.14 -6.85
N SER A 91 17.80 -5.90 -7.23
CA SER A 91 18.85 -5.49 -6.30
C SER A 91 19.10 -3.98 -6.30
N LEU A 92 19.20 -3.38 -5.12
CA LEU A 92 19.61 -2.00 -4.90
C LEU A 92 20.85 -1.97 -4.01
N THR A 93 21.79 -1.07 -4.28
CA THR A 93 23.02 -0.90 -3.51
C THR A 93 23.10 0.52 -2.98
N LEU A 94 23.43 0.66 -1.70
CA LEU A 94 23.73 1.93 -1.04
C LEU A 94 25.17 1.87 -0.54
N ASN A 95 26.00 2.81 -1.00
CA ASN A 95 27.38 2.94 -0.56
C ASN A 95 27.67 4.42 -0.31
N VAL A 96 27.69 4.81 0.97
CA VAL A 96 27.87 6.21 1.39
C VAL A 96 28.89 6.26 2.52
N SER A 97 29.84 7.19 2.40
CA SER A 97 30.87 7.48 3.40
C SER A 97 30.96 8.99 3.63
N ASN A 98 30.89 9.43 4.88
CA ASN A 98 31.03 10.85 5.20
C ASN A 98 32.48 11.19 5.55
N ASN A 99 33.17 11.87 4.62
CA ASN A 99 34.53 12.39 4.83
C ASN A 99 34.56 13.88 5.20
N THR A 100 33.40 14.52 5.35
CA THR A 100 33.29 15.94 5.71
C THR A 100 33.11 16.10 7.22
N ASP A 101 33.46 17.28 7.75
CA ASP A 101 33.26 17.60 9.17
C ASP A 101 31.79 17.87 9.55
N MET A 102 30.92 18.04 8.55
CA MET A 102 29.49 18.27 8.75
C MET A 102 28.69 16.95 8.67
N PRO A 103 27.58 16.82 9.41
CA PRO A 103 26.74 15.64 9.34
C PRO A 103 26.07 15.53 7.96
N MET A 104 26.20 14.35 7.32
CA MET A 104 25.58 14.06 6.03
C MET A 104 24.26 13.32 6.23
N VAL A 105 23.20 13.77 5.56
CA VAL A 105 21.89 13.09 5.57
C VAL A 105 21.86 12.08 4.42
N VAL A 106 21.63 10.81 4.74
CA VAL A 106 21.46 9.75 3.75
C VAL A 106 19.98 9.56 3.50
N THR A 107 19.59 9.58 2.23
CA THR A 107 18.19 9.49 1.78
C THR A 107 18.00 8.31 0.85
N CYS A 108 16.73 7.95 0.58
CA CYS A 108 16.43 6.87 -0.35
C CYS A 108 16.82 7.17 -1.81
N LYS A 109 17.13 8.43 -2.15
CA LYS A 109 17.69 8.79 -3.47
C LYS A 109 19.13 8.30 -3.66
N ASP A 110 19.84 8.00 -2.57
CA ASP A 110 21.21 7.51 -2.63
C ASP A 110 21.28 6.00 -2.96
N LEU A 111 20.13 5.31 -2.95
CA LEU A 111 20.00 3.92 -3.40
C LEU A 111 20.18 3.86 -4.91
N LYS A 112 21.17 3.09 -5.36
CA LYS A 112 21.44 2.84 -6.77
C LYS A 112 20.87 1.48 -7.15
N SER A 113 20.05 1.46 -8.18
CA SER A 113 19.54 0.23 -8.80
C SER A 113 20.23 0.00 -10.14
N GLN A 114 20.47 -1.26 -10.48
CA GLN A 114 20.87 -1.65 -11.84
C GLN A 114 19.66 -1.74 -12.78
N ASP A 115 18.48 -2.05 -12.23
CA ASP A 115 17.20 -2.09 -12.94
C ASP A 115 16.47 -0.74 -12.91
N ASP A 116 15.47 -0.57 -13.77
CA ASP A 116 14.52 0.57 -13.85
C ASP A 116 13.59 0.67 -12.61
N VAL A 117 14.18 0.90 -11.44
CA VAL A 117 13.46 1.19 -10.19
C VAL A 117 13.36 2.68 -10.00
N VAL A 118 12.13 3.17 -9.82
CA VAL A 118 11.87 4.58 -9.54
C VAL A 118 11.48 4.74 -8.08
N ILE A 119 12.30 5.49 -7.34
CA ILE A 119 12.02 5.90 -5.97
C ILE A 119 11.51 7.34 -6.04
N ARG A 120 10.21 7.55 -5.84
CA ARG A 120 9.59 8.89 -5.92
C ARG A 120 9.80 9.69 -4.64
N SER A 121 9.64 9.03 -3.49
CA SER A 121 9.78 9.65 -2.18
C SER A 121 11.25 9.63 -1.74
N SER A 122 11.67 10.67 -1.00
CA SER A 122 13.04 10.76 -0.49
C SER A 122 13.10 10.69 1.04
N PRO A 123 12.55 9.65 1.69
CA PRO A 123 12.65 9.55 3.13
C PRO A 123 14.12 9.43 3.54
N VAL A 124 14.44 10.01 4.69
CA VAL A 124 15.75 9.90 5.31
C VAL A 124 15.91 8.47 5.83
N ILE A 125 17.07 7.85 5.60
CA ILE A 125 17.42 6.54 6.14
C ILE A 125 18.21 6.72 7.44
N CYS A 126 19.29 7.49 7.40
CA CYS A 126 20.13 7.77 8.56
C CYS A 126 20.87 9.11 8.38
N LYS A 127 21.52 9.56 9.45
CA LYS A 127 22.48 10.67 9.40
C LYS A 127 23.85 10.09 9.73
N LEU A 128 24.85 10.44 8.92
CA LEU A 128 26.23 10.04 9.11
C LEU A 128 27.01 11.18 9.77
N GLY A 129 27.62 10.90 10.91
CA GLY A 129 28.66 11.73 11.51
C GLY A 129 29.96 11.67 10.71
N THR A 130 30.97 12.38 11.20
CA THR A 130 32.29 12.39 10.56
C THR A 130 32.90 10.98 10.56
N ARG A 131 33.46 10.56 9.43
CA ARG A 131 34.09 9.23 9.23
C ARG A 131 33.16 8.03 9.42
N GLN A 132 31.84 8.23 9.39
CA GLN A 132 30.88 7.13 9.39
C GLN A 132 30.56 6.67 7.98
N ASN A 133 30.44 5.35 7.82
CA ASN A 133 30.23 4.69 6.54
C ASN A 133 29.06 3.70 6.64
N LEU A 134 28.29 3.60 5.57
CA LEU A 134 27.21 2.63 5.40
C LEU A 134 27.29 2.00 4.02
N LYS A 135 27.46 0.69 3.97
CA LYS A 135 27.44 -0.11 2.74
C LYS A 135 26.44 -1.26 2.91
N VAL A 136 25.36 -1.21 2.14
CA VAL A 136 24.28 -2.20 2.17
C VAL A 136 23.84 -2.60 0.78
N ILE A 137 23.49 -3.88 0.63
CA ILE A 137 22.90 -4.46 -0.56
C ILE A 137 21.47 -4.89 -0.18
N CYS A 138 20.49 -4.37 -0.89
CA CYS A 138 19.08 -4.61 -0.67
C CYS A 138 18.52 -5.44 -1.82
N LYS A 139 17.70 -6.45 -1.53
CA LYS A 139 16.95 -7.20 -2.53
C LYS A 139 15.46 -7.01 -2.28
N ALA A 140 14.77 -6.55 -3.31
CA ALA A 140 13.35 -6.29 -3.31
C ALA A 140 12.58 -7.46 -3.94
N PHE A 141 11.46 -7.81 -3.33
CA PHE A 141 10.60 -8.91 -3.75
C PHE A 141 9.15 -8.46 -3.84
N LYS A 142 8.38 -9.14 -4.69
CA LYS A 142 6.93 -8.99 -4.78
C LYS A 142 6.26 -9.68 -3.60
N GLY A 143 5.37 -8.97 -2.92
CA GLY A 143 4.63 -9.47 -1.77
C GLY A 143 3.28 -8.79 -1.63
N VAL A 144 2.54 -9.17 -0.59
CA VAL A 144 1.19 -8.68 -0.30
C VAL A 144 1.10 -8.14 1.12
N GLY A 145 0.24 -7.14 1.33
CA GLY A 145 0.03 -6.49 2.63
C GLY A 145 -0.41 -7.46 3.75
N LYS A 146 -1.00 -8.60 3.40
CA LYS A 146 -1.38 -9.68 4.32
C LYS A 146 -0.18 -10.31 5.03
N ILE A 147 0.98 -10.36 4.38
CA ILE A 147 2.21 -10.91 4.97
C ILE A 147 2.87 -9.86 5.87
N HIS A 148 3.01 -8.63 5.38
CA HIS A 148 3.59 -7.51 6.13
C HIS A 148 3.07 -6.17 5.60
N SER A 149 2.86 -5.20 6.49
CA SER A 149 2.29 -3.88 6.17
C SER A 149 3.10 -3.09 5.13
N LYS A 150 4.41 -3.34 5.04
CA LYS A 150 5.30 -2.72 4.03
C LYS A 150 4.80 -2.91 2.58
N TRP A 151 4.12 -4.02 2.30
CA TRP A 151 3.56 -4.30 0.98
C TRP A 151 2.16 -3.71 0.76
N SER A 152 1.62 -2.91 1.69
CA SER A 152 0.36 -2.21 1.49
C SER A 152 0.54 -1.06 0.49
N PRO A 153 -0.13 -1.08 -0.67
CA PRO A 153 -0.04 0.02 -1.64
C PRO A 153 -0.85 1.24 -1.23
N VAL A 154 -1.87 1.06 -0.38
CA VAL A 154 -2.79 2.11 0.03
C VAL A 154 -2.39 2.66 1.40
N SER A 155 -2.52 3.97 1.54
CA SER A 155 -2.37 4.68 2.82
C SER A 155 -3.68 4.58 3.60
N VAL A 156 -4.75 5.11 3.00
CA VAL A 156 -6.08 5.17 3.59
C VAL A 156 -7.13 4.80 2.56
N VAL A 157 -8.13 4.04 3.00
CA VAL A 157 -9.37 3.81 2.24
C VAL A 157 -10.54 4.37 3.04
N GLY A 158 -10.95 5.58 2.69
CA GLY A 158 -12.19 6.19 3.13
C GLY A 158 -13.38 5.38 2.63
N PHE A 159 -14.34 5.15 3.51
CA PHE A 159 -15.48 4.29 3.28
C PHE A 159 -16.68 4.89 4.02
N GLU A 160 -17.69 5.29 3.27
CA GLU A 160 -18.87 5.95 3.80
C GLU A 160 -20.11 5.42 3.06
N TYR A 161 -21.16 5.13 3.82
CA TYR A 161 -22.48 4.80 3.31
C TYR A 161 -23.51 5.38 4.27
N ASP A 162 -24.74 5.60 3.78
CA ASP A 162 -25.85 6.13 4.58
C ASP A 162 -25.48 7.39 5.41
N SER A 163 -25.04 8.45 4.73
CA SER A 163 -24.61 9.71 5.38
C SER A 163 -25.68 10.37 6.24
N GLY A 164 -26.96 10.10 5.96
CA GLY A 164 -28.12 10.62 6.70
C GLY A 164 -28.63 9.71 7.82
N ASN A 165 -27.99 8.56 8.06
CA ASN A 165 -28.43 7.54 9.01
C ASN A 165 -29.91 7.11 8.83
N ARG A 166 -30.38 7.00 7.58
CA ARG A 166 -31.76 6.61 7.26
C ARG A 166 -32.06 5.20 7.72
N SER A 167 -31.07 4.30 7.64
CA SER A 167 -31.18 2.91 8.05
C SER A 167 -31.14 2.72 9.56
N ARG A 168 -30.73 3.75 10.32
CA ARG A 168 -30.49 3.67 11.77
C ARG A 168 -29.51 2.56 12.16
N SER A 169 -28.52 2.32 11.29
CA SER A 169 -27.42 1.39 11.54
C SER A 169 -26.56 1.80 12.74
N THR A 170 -26.52 3.10 13.06
CA THR A 170 -25.87 3.63 14.25
C THR A 170 -26.84 4.46 15.07
N THR A 171 -26.72 4.39 16.39
CA THR A 171 -27.45 5.27 17.31
C THR A 171 -26.50 6.35 17.78
N TYR A 172 -26.73 7.60 17.37
CA TYR A 172 -25.89 8.71 17.83
C TYR A 172 -26.12 8.96 19.32
N TRP A 173 -25.02 8.94 20.07
CA TRP A 173 -25.00 9.41 21.45
C TRP A 173 -25.13 10.93 21.49
N ARG A 174 -25.88 11.44 22.47
CA ARG A 174 -26.26 12.86 22.60
C ARG A 174 -26.27 13.25 24.07
N GLU A 175 -25.83 14.46 24.40
CA GLU A 175 -25.91 15.00 25.77
C GLU A 175 -27.11 15.93 25.97
N THR A 176 -27.41 16.78 24.98
CA THR A 176 -28.32 17.92 25.17
C THR A 176 -29.39 18.06 24.10
N ASP A 177 -29.04 18.26 22.82
CA ASP A 177 -30.00 18.70 21.79
C ASP A 177 -29.93 17.88 20.49
N VAL A 178 -31.09 17.57 19.92
CA VAL A 178 -31.30 16.51 18.91
C VAL A 178 -30.83 16.89 17.50
N ASP A 179 -30.86 18.18 17.14
CA ASP A 179 -30.69 18.63 15.75
C ASP A 179 -29.38 19.38 15.45
N ASN A 180 -28.66 19.86 16.47
CA ASN A 180 -27.43 20.64 16.29
C ASN A 180 -26.14 19.81 16.37
N GLU A 181 -26.13 18.71 17.12
CA GLU A 181 -24.93 17.89 17.35
C GLU A 181 -24.70 16.87 16.21
N CYS A 182 -25.77 16.23 15.73
CA CYS A 182 -25.73 15.25 14.65
C CYS A 182 -26.98 15.36 13.79
N LYS A 183 -26.81 15.69 12.50
CA LYS A 183 -27.94 15.79 11.56
C LYS A 183 -28.37 14.40 11.13
N GLU A 184 -29.60 14.03 11.49
CA GLU A 184 -30.24 12.79 11.05
C GLU A 184 -31.33 13.09 10.04
N GLU A 185 -31.43 12.28 8.98
CA GLU A 185 -32.56 12.33 8.07
C GLU A 185 -33.71 11.44 8.59
N GLU A 186 -34.89 11.58 7.97
CA GLU A 186 -36.06 10.76 8.30
C GLU A 186 -35.75 9.26 8.10
N ALA A 187 -36.11 8.46 9.09
CA ALA A 187 -35.79 7.04 9.11
C ALA A 187 -36.61 6.26 8.07
N ASN A 188 -35.92 5.46 7.26
CA ASN A 188 -36.52 4.55 6.28
C ASN A 188 -35.88 3.16 6.43
N LEU A 189 -36.42 2.36 7.35
CA LEU A 189 -35.90 1.04 7.70
C LEU A 189 -36.01 -0.01 6.57
N ILE A 190 -36.84 0.26 5.57
CA ILE A 190 -37.07 -0.63 4.41
C ILE A 190 -36.03 -0.37 3.32
N ASP A 191 -35.41 0.82 3.30
CA ASP A 191 -34.51 1.23 2.23
C ASP A 191 -33.20 0.45 2.29
N GLU A 192 -32.81 -0.15 1.16
CA GLU A 192 -31.55 -0.87 1.05
C GLU A 192 -30.41 0.09 0.72
N ILE A 193 -29.28 -0.07 1.40
CA ILE A 193 -28.08 0.73 1.12
C ILE A 193 -27.51 0.28 -0.22
N THR A 194 -27.74 1.08 -1.25
CA THR A 194 -27.33 0.82 -2.64
C THR A 194 -26.12 1.64 -3.09
N GLU A 195 -25.81 2.72 -2.36
CA GLU A 195 -24.72 3.63 -2.67
C GLU A 195 -23.64 3.61 -1.58
N VAL A 196 -22.38 3.44 -1.99
CA VAL A 196 -21.22 3.49 -1.11
C VAL A 196 -20.18 4.44 -1.70
N LYS A 197 -19.78 5.46 -0.94
CA LYS A 197 -18.73 6.40 -1.30
C LYS A 197 -17.39 5.88 -0.80
N MET A 198 -16.39 5.89 -1.67
CA MET A 198 -15.04 5.43 -1.36
C MET A 198 -14.01 6.45 -1.81
N CYS A 199 -13.00 6.65 -0.97
CA CYS A 199 -11.84 7.48 -1.27
C CYS A 199 -10.59 6.63 -1.02
N VAL A 200 -9.83 6.33 -2.07
CA VAL A 200 -8.61 5.53 -1.98
C VAL A 200 -7.41 6.43 -2.17
N GLU A 201 -6.56 6.49 -1.17
CA GLU A 201 -5.26 7.16 -1.21
C GLU A 201 -4.15 6.12 -1.32
N VAL A 202 -3.28 6.29 -2.30
CA VAL A 202 -2.16 5.41 -2.61
C VAL A 202 -0.86 6.01 -2.08
N VAL A 203 0.00 5.15 -1.53
CA VAL A 203 1.34 5.54 -1.09
C VAL A 203 2.20 5.87 -2.32
N GLU A 204 2.85 7.03 -2.28
CA GLU A 204 3.68 7.53 -3.37
C GLU A 204 4.78 6.51 -3.74
N GLY A 205 4.74 6.04 -4.98
CA GLY A 205 5.75 5.11 -5.51
C GLY A 205 5.24 3.70 -5.83
N PHE A 206 4.02 3.30 -5.44
CA PHE A 206 3.53 1.96 -5.86
C PHE A 206 2.80 1.95 -7.21
N GLY A 207 2.30 3.09 -7.68
CA GLY A 207 1.61 3.21 -8.96
C GLY A 207 0.51 4.27 -8.94
N ARG A 208 -0.30 4.32 -10.00
CA ARG A 208 -1.48 5.20 -10.03
C ARG A 208 -2.66 4.54 -9.31
N PRO A 209 -3.54 5.32 -8.65
CA PRO A 209 -4.73 4.80 -7.97
C PRO A 209 -5.64 3.94 -8.84
N VAL A 210 -5.80 4.33 -10.12
CA VAL A 210 -6.60 3.57 -11.09
C VAL A 210 -6.04 2.16 -11.33
N ASP A 211 -4.72 2.03 -11.41
CA ASP A 211 -4.05 0.76 -11.67
C ASP A 211 -4.20 -0.19 -10.46
N ILE A 212 -4.13 0.36 -9.24
CA ILE A 212 -4.35 -0.38 -7.98
C ILE A 212 -5.81 -0.82 -7.84
N LEU A 213 -6.76 0.07 -8.16
CA LEU A 213 -8.18 -0.25 -8.12
C LEU A 213 -8.52 -1.37 -9.11
N ARG A 214 -7.97 -1.30 -10.33
CA ARG A 214 -8.13 -2.33 -11.36
C ARG A 214 -7.57 -3.67 -10.89
N LYS A 215 -6.35 -3.70 -10.34
CA LYS A 215 -5.75 -4.91 -9.76
C LYS A 215 -6.60 -5.48 -8.63
N GLY A 216 -7.14 -4.63 -7.75
CA GLY A 216 -8.04 -5.07 -6.67
C GLY A 216 -9.30 -5.77 -7.19
N LEU A 217 -9.91 -5.24 -8.26
CA LEU A 217 -11.07 -5.88 -8.91
C LEU A 217 -10.70 -7.19 -9.61
N GLU A 218 -9.53 -7.26 -10.26
CA GLU A 218 -9.01 -8.48 -10.88
C GLU A 218 -8.78 -9.60 -9.84
N ILE A 219 -8.23 -9.26 -8.67
CA ILE A 219 -8.06 -10.21 -7.56
C ILE A 219 -9.41 -10.70 -7.02
N LEU A 220 -10.37 -9.78 -6.84
CA LEU A 220 -11.71 -10.14 -6.37
C LEU A 220 -12.37 -11.11 -7.36
N LYS A 221 -12.26 -10.86 -8.67
CA LYS A 221 -12.76 -11.74 -9.72
C LYS A 221 -12.07 -13.12 -9.67
N GLY A 222 -10.74 -13.14 -9.58
CA GLY A 222 -9.96 -14.38 -9.53
C GLY A 222 -10.37 -15.30 -8.38
N LYS A 223 -10.67 -14.75 -7.20
CA LYS A 223 -11.15 -15.53 -6.05
C LYS A 223 -12.48 -16.24 -6.29
N TYR A 224 -13.43 -15.55 -6.93
CA TYR A 224 -14.71 -16.17 -7.29
C TYR A 224 -14.53 -17.24 -8.36
N GLU A 225 -13.60 -17.06 -9.29
CA GLU A 225 -13.24 -18.07 -10.29
C GLU A 225 -12.63 -19.31 -9.62
N THR A 226 -11.71 -19.15 -8.66
CA THR A 226 -11.14 -20.27 -7.90
C THR A 226 -12.22 -21.06 -7.16
N LEU A 227 -13.10 -20.39 -6.41
CA LEU A 227 -14.20 -21.04 -5.70
C LEU A 227 -15.14 -21.78 -6.65
N ARG A 228 -15.44 -21.19 -7.81
CA ARG A 228 -16.27 -21.84 -8.83
C ARG A 228 -15.60 -23.11 -9.35
N ASN A 229 -14.29 -23.09 -9.59
CA ASN A 229 -13.56 -24.26 -10.10
C ASN A 229 -13.47 -25.38 -9.05
N GLU A 230 -13.30 -25.04 -7.77
CA GLU A 230 -13.31 -26.00 -6.66
C GLU A 230 -14.66 -26.71 -6.49
N LEU A 231 -15.77 -26.07 -6.84
CA LEU A 231 -17.10 -26.68 -6.78
C LEU A 231 -17.40 -27.63 -7.95
N ILE A 232 -16.65 -27.54 -9.04
CA ILE A 232 -16.85 -28.36 -10.24
C ILE A 232 -16.00 -29.64 -10.19
N ASN A 233 -14.92 -29.63 -9.41
CA ASN A 233 -14.05 -30.78 -9.15
C ASN A 233 -14.53 -31.59 -7.93
#